data_AF-A0A535KE10-F1
#
_entry.id   AF-A0A535KE10-F1
#
_cell.length_a   1.000
_cell.length_b   1.000
_cell.length_c   1.000
_cell.angle_alpha   90.00
_cell.angle_beta   90.00
_cell.angle_gamma   90.00
#
_symmetry.space_group_name_H-M   'P 1'
#
loop_
_entity.id
_entity.type
_entity.pdbx_description
1 polymer ?
#
loop_
_entity_poly.entity_id
_entity_poly.type
_entity_poly.pdbx_seq_one_letter_code
_entity_poly.pdbx_strand_id
1 'polypeptide(L)' 'MGARPRTRYARSGDYSIAYQVVGDAHLDLVLVWGFVSHLEYAWED' A
#
# COMPACT_ATOMS: atom_id res chain seq x y z
N MET A 1 -18.00 -2.21 6.80
CA MET A 1 -16.87 -2.72 6.00
C MET A 1 -16.34 -1.55 5.17
N GLY A 2 -15.16 -1.05 5.50
CA GLY A 2 -14.57 0.08 4.78
C GLY A 2 -14.23 -0.32 3.34
N ALA A 3 -14.37 0.60 2.40
CA ALA A 3 -13.95 0.36 1.02
C ALA A 3 -12.45 0.01 0.98
N ARG A 4 -12.06 -0.98 0.17
CA ARG A 4 -10.65 -1.35 -0.02
C ARG A 4 -9.87 -0.11 -0.51
N PRO A 5 -8.70 0.21 0.08
CA PRO A 5 -7.90 1.34 -0.36
C PRO A 5 -7.51 1.21 -1.84
N ARG A 6 -7.55 2.31 -2.60
CA ARG A 6 -7.18 2.28 -4.01
C ARG A 6 -5.67 2.07 -4.16
N THR A 7 -5.27 1.07 -4.94
CA THR A 7 -3.88 0.85 -5.34
C THR A 7 -3.39 2.02 -6.20
N ARG A 8 -2.24 2.57 -5.83
CA ARG A 8 -1.53 3.66 -6.52
C ARG A 8 -0.13 3.18 -6.86
N TYR A 9 0.53 3.86 -7.81
CA TYR A 9 1.88 3.53 -8.24
C TYR A 9 2.80 4.73 -8.11
N ALA A 10 3.95 4.52 -7.47
CA ALA A 10 5.04 5.48 -7.40
C ALA A 10 6.14 5.02 -8.37
N ARG A 11 6.73 5.95 -9.12
CA ARG A 11 7.88 5.62 -9.97
C ARG A 11 9.18 5.71 -9.19
N SER A 12 10.01 4.69 -9.35
CA SER A 12 11.36 4.59 -8.78
C SER A 12 12.30 4.06 -9.85
N GLY A 13 12.91 4.96 -10.63
CA GLY A 13 13.66 4.60 -11.84
C GLY A 13 12.75 3.90 -12.84
N ASP A 14 13.16 2.70 -13.25
CA ASP A 14 12.39 1.85 -14.19
C ASP A 14 11.26 1.06 -13.50
N TYR A 15 11.18 1.09 -12.17
CA TYR A 15 10.20 0.35 -11.39
C TYR A 15 8.96 1.18 -11.07
N SER A 16 7.80 0.54 -11.06
CA SER A 16 6.56 1.08 -10.53
C SER A 16 6.19 0.34 -9.24
N ILE A 17 6.23 1.04 -8.10
CA ILE A 17 5.95 0.48 -6.78
C ILE A 17 4.47 0.65 -6.49
N ALA A 18 3.75 -0.47 -6.34
CA ALA A 18 2.37 -0.46 -5.89
C ALA A 18 2.29 -0.13 -4.40
N TYR A 19 1.41 0.80 -4.02
CA TYR A 19 1.17 1.18 -2.63
C TYR A 19 -0.28 1.60 -2.43
N GLN A 20 -0.72 1.60 -1.19
CA GLN A 20 -2.01 2.12 -0.75
C GLN A 20 -1.79 3.13 0.36
N VAL A 21 -2.66 4.15 0.42
CA VAL A 21 -2.65 5.16 1.48
C VAL A 21 -3.93 4.98 2.29
N VAL A 22 -3.78 4.92 3.61
CA VAL A 22 -4.88 4.82 4.56
C VAL A 22 -4.73 5.89 5.63
N GLY A 23 -5.84 6.54 6.00
CA GLY A 23 -5.84 7.67 6.92
C GLY A 23 -5.21 8.94 6.34
N ASP A 24 -5.13 9.97 7.18
CA ASP A 24 -4.72 11.35 6.85
C ASP A 24 -3.99 12.03 8.03
N ALA A 25 -3.36 11.25 8.91
CA ALA A 25 -2.63 11.76 10.07
C ALA A 25 -1.39 12.59 9.69
N HIS A 26 -0.93 13.45 10.59
CA HIS A 26 0.20 14.35 10.37
C HIS A 26 1.56 13.64 10.16
N LEU A 27 1.70 12.40 10.63
CA LEU A 27 2.92 11.60 10.46
C LEU A 27 2.68 10.51 9.43
N ASP A 28 3.48 10.51 8.38
CA ASP A 28 3.50 9.43 7.39
C ASP A 28 4.27 8.22 7.94
N LEU A 29 3.65 7.03 7.81
CA LEU A 29 4.28 5.75 8.13
C LEU A 29 4.36 4.89 6.87
N VAL A 30 5.54 4.35 6.59
CA VAL A 30 5.78 3.44 5.46
C VAL A 30 5.95 2.02 5.98
N LEU A 31 4.97 1.16 5.69
CA LEU A 31 5.06 -0.27 5.96
C LEU A 31 5.57 -0.99 4.72
N VAL A 32 6.70 -1.68 4.85
CA VAL A 32 7.23 -2.58 3.81
C VAL A 32 6.98 -4.01 4.26
N TRP A 33 6.19 -4.74 3.49
CA TRP A 33 5.87 -6.13 3.76
C TRP A 33 7.08 -7.04 3.54
N GLY A 34 7.15 -8.13 4.33
CA GLY A 34 8.20 -9.15 4.23
C GLY A 34 8.03 -10.07 3.02
N PHE A 35 8.81 -11.16 3.04
CA PHE A 35 8.85 -12.15 1.95
C PHE A 35 7.49 -12.81 1.71
N VAL A 36 7.09 -12.87 0.42
CA VAL A 36 5.78 -13.34 -0.07
C VAL A 36 4.61 -12.55 0.52
N SER A 37 4.31 -11.41 -0.11
CA SER A 37 3.17 -10.56 0.23
C SER A 37 2.47 -10.08 -1.04
N HIS A 38 1.17 -9.77 -0.94
CA HIS A 38 0.41 -9.24 -2.06
C HIS A 38 -0.60 -8.20 -1.57
N LEU A 39 -0.52 -6.99 -2.12
CA LEU A 39 -1.23 -5.81 -1.63
C LEU A 39 -2.76 -5.97 -1.66
N GLU A 40 -3.29 -6.71 -2.63
CA GLU A 40 -4.73 -6.96 -2.75
C GLU A 40 -5.29 -7.85 -1.61
N TYR A 41 -4.43 -8.66 -0.98
CA TYR A 41 -4.78 -9.53 0.15
C TYR A 41 -4.57 -8.86 1.52
N ALA A 42 -4.01 -7.65 1.56
CA ALA A 42 -3.63 -6.99 2.82
C ALA A 42 -4.82 -6.62 3.74
N TRP A 43 -6.06 -6.72 3.24
CA TRP A 43 -7.30 -6.34 3.92
C TRP A 43 -8.36 -7.44 3.89
N GLU A 44 -7.96 -8.67 3.58
CA GLU A 44 -8.81 -9.85 3.74
C GLU A 44 -8.74 -10.34 5.19
N ASP A 45 -9.85 -10.84 5.72
CA ASP A 45 -9.95 -11.37 7.09
C ASP A 45 -9.17 -12.67 7.28
#